data_AF-A0A7C6YQK2-F1
#
_entry.id   AF-A0A7C6YQK2-F1
#
_cell.length_a   1.000
_cell.length_b   1.000
_cell.length_c   1.000
_cell.angle_alpha   90.00
_cell.angle_beta   90.00
_cell.angle_gamma   90.00
#
_symmetry.space_group_name_H-M   'P 1'
#
loop_
_entity.id
_entity.type
_entity.pdbx_description
1 polymer ?
#
loop_
_entity_poly.entity_id
_entity_poly.type
_entity_poly.pdbx_seq_one_letter_code
_entity_poly.pdbx_strand_id
1 'polypeptide(L)'
;MILAEKEIYERNMYDERPYYRKKESYKPNYKKKTKPQKKGRYIVFLAIIALLSVFLLARFSAITVRQYRLEKIKAEVKNINSQNERLKVEVANLKSVARIEDIAKNKLNMIEPENVQIVYLNNN
;
A
#
# COMPACT_ATOMS: atom_id res chain seq x y z
N MET A 1 62.50 -45.60 -84.49
CA MET A 1 62.12 -44.31 -83.87
C MET A 1 60.78 -44.38 -83.15
N ILE A 2 59.75 -45.01 -83.74
CA ILE A 2 58.38 -45.10 -83.14
C ILE A 2 58.34 -45.81 -81.77
N LEU A 3 59.18 -46.83 -81.55
CA LEU A 3 59.26 -47.53 -80.27
C LEU A 3 59.83 -46.67 -79.13
N ALA A 4 60.77 -45.77 -79.44
CA ALA A 4 61.39 -44.89 -78.45
C ALA A 4 60.43 -43.80 -77.98
N GLU A 5 59.59 -43.28 -78.88
CA GLU A 5 58.53 -42.33 -78.50
C GLU A 5 57.49 -42.97 -77.58
N LYS A 6 57.13 -44.24 -77.81
CA LYS A 6 56.18 -44.95 -76.95
C LYS A 6 56.72 -45.10 -75.52
N GLU A 7 58.00 -45.44 -75.37
CA GLU A 7 58.64 -45.53 -74.05
C GLU A 7 58.78 -44.18 -73.36
N ILE A 8 59.06 -43.11 -74.11
CA ILE A 8 59.07 -41.73 -73.60
C ILE A 8 57.65 -41.31 -73.16
N TYR A 9 56.62 -41.70 -73.90
CA TYR A 9 55.22 -41.43 -73.54
C TYR A 9 54.79 -42.18 -72.29
N GLU A 10 55.13 -43.46 -72.18
CA GLU A 10 54.80 -44.25 -70.99
C GLU A 10 55.57 -43.77 -69.77
N ARG A 11 56.86 -43.42 -69.93
CA ARG A 11 57.67 -42.88 -68.83
C ARG A 11 57.12 -41.54 -68.30
N ASN A 12 56.68 -40.66 -69.19
CA ASN A 12 56.12 -39.37 -68.80
C ASN A 12 54.68 -39.46 -68.23
N MET A 13 53.94 -40.54 -68.49
CA MET A 13 52.58 -40.72 -67.95
C MET A 13 52.52 -41.18 -66.49
N TYR A 14 53.61 -41.74 -65.94
CA TYR A 14 53.60 -42.26 -64.56
C TYR A 14 54.08 -41.27 -63.49
N ASP A 15 54.62 -40.10 -63.87
CA ASP A 15 55.22 -39.13 -62.94
C ASP A 15 54.23 -38.06 -62.40
N GLU A 16 53.00 -37.98 -62.92
CA GLU A 16 52.01 -36.96 -62.53
C GLU A 16 50.84 -37.51 -61.69
N ARG A 17 51.11 -38.30 -60.65
CA ARG A 17 50.06 -38.64 -59.67
C ARG A 17 49.96 -37.54 -58.61
N PRO A 18 48.85 -36.78 -58.51
CA PRO A 18 48.72 -35.76 -57.48
C PRO A 18 48.57 -36.42 -56.11
N TYR A 19 49.48 -36.12 -55.19
CA TYR A 19 49.35 -36.46 -53.78
C TYR A 19 48.13 -35.75 -53.19
N TYR A 20 47.08 -36.50 -52.85
CA TYR A 20 45.90 -35.97 -52.19
C TYR A 20 46.22 -35.53 -50.76
N ARG A 21 46.52 -34.23 -50.60
CA ARG A 21 46.62 -33.56 -49.30
C ARG A 21 45.24 -33.51 -48.66
N LYS A 22 45.02 -34.25 -47.58
CA LYS A 22 43.79 -34.21 -46.77
C LYS A 22 43.55 -32.78 -46.28
N LYS A 23 42.57 -32.08 -46.86
CA LYS A 23 42.14 -30.75 -46.39
C LYS A 23 41.43 -30.94 -45.05
N GLU A 24 42.08 -30.55 -43.96
CA GLU A 24 41.40 -30.37 -42.67
C GLU A 24 40.24 -29.39 -42.89
N SER A 25 39.03 -29.90 -42.75
CA SER A 25 37.82 -29.11 -42.96
C SER A 25 37.64 -28.18 -41.77
N TYR A 26 38.11 -26.94 -41.90
CA TYR A 26 37.82 -25.85 -40.96
C TYR A 26 36.29 -25.69 -40.86
N LYS A 27 35.71 -26.10 -39.73
CA LYS A 27 34.31 -25.83 -39.41
C LYS A 27 34.25 -24.46 -38.74
N PRO A 28 33.57 -23.45 -39.32
CA PRO A 28 33.36 -22.20 -38.62
C PRO A 28 32.55 -22.48 -37.35
N ASN A 29 33.06 -22.00 -36.22
CA ASN A 29 32.40 -22.10 -34.93
C ASN A 29 31.25 -21.10 -34.91
N TYR A 30 30.08 -21.51 -35.43
CA TYR A 30 28.86 -20.73 -35.34
C TYR A 30 28.44 -20.65 -33.87
N LYS A 31 28.86 -19.59 -33.18
CA LYS A 31 28.31 -19.23 -31.86
C LYS A 31 26.79 -19.11 -32.02
N LYS A 32 26.04 -20.09 -31.50
CA LYS A 32 24.58 -20.05 -31.44
C LYS A 32 24.20 -18.81 -30.62
N LYS A 33 23.70 -17.77 -31.29
CA LYS A 33 23.05 -16.65 -30.59
C LYS A 33 21.85 -17.23 -29.85
N THR A 34 21.94 -17.28 -28.52
CA THR A 34 20.82 -17.68 -27.67
C THR A 34 19.67 -16.72 -27.92
N LYS A 35 18.57 -17.22 -28.49
CA LYS A 35 17.34 -16.43 -28.67
C LYS A 35 16.90 -15.89 -27.30
N PRO A 36 16.57 -14.60 -27.17
CA PRO A 36 16.12 -14.06 -25.88
C PRO A 36 14.82 -14.78 -25.48
N GLN A 37 14.83 -15.42 -24.31
CA GLN A 37 13.67 -16.13 -23.79
C GLN A 37 12.58 -15.12 -23.39
N LYS A 38 11.70 -14.77 -24.34
CA LYS A 38 10.56 -13.87 -24.11
C LYS A 38 9.60 -14.36 -23.02
N LYS A 39 9.65 -15.65 -22.64
CA LYS A 39 8.80 -16.27 -21.61
C LYS A 39 9.11 -15.80 -20.18
N GLY A 40 10.38 -15.50 -19.85
CA GLY A 40 10.76 -15.04 -18.51
C GLY A 40 10.20 -13.65 -18.17
N ARG A 41 9.99 -12.80 -19.18
CA ARG A 41 9.45 -11.45 -19.01
C ARG A 41 8.01 -11.46 -18.51
N TYR A 42 7.19 -12.41 -18.96
CA TYR A 42 5.82 -12.56 -18.47
C TYR A 42 5.76 -13.06 -17.02
N ILE A 43 6.67 -13.97 -16.63
CA ILE A 43 6.78 -14.47 -15.26
C ILE A 43 7.19 -13.33 -14.31
N VAL A 44 8.15 -12.51 -14.71
CA VAL A 44 8.57 -11.33 -13.95
C VAL A 44 7.44 -10.31 -13.83
N PHE A 45 6.68 -10.06 -14.91
CA PHE A 45 5.51 -9.18 -14.86
C PHE A 45 4.43 -9.70 -13.89
N LEU A 46 4.13 -11.00 -13.94
CA LEU A 46 3.19 -11.64 -13.01
C LEU A 46 3.67 -11.53 -11.55
N ALA A 47 4.97 -11.73 -11.30
CA ALA A 47 5.55 -11.58 -9.98
C ALA A 47 5.45 -10.13 -9.47
N ILE A 48 5.67 -9.13 -10.33
CA ILE A 48 5.51 -7.71 -9.97
C ILE A 48 4.06 -7.40 -9.61
N ILE A 49 3.10 -7.89 -10.39
CA ILE A 49 1.66 -7.69 -10.12
C ILE A 49 1.27 -8.35 -8.79
N ALA A 50 1.76 -9.57 -8.54
CA ALA A 50 1.52 -10.28 -7.27
C ALA A 50 2.15 -9.55 -6.07
N LEU A 51 3.36 -9.00 -6.23
CA LEU A 51 3.99 -8.21 -5.17
C LEU A 51 3.23 -6.91 -4.90
N LEU A 52 2.74 -6.24 -5.94
CA LEU A 52 1.92 -5.03 -5.80
C LEU A 52 0.60 -5.31 -5.10
N SER A 53 -0.08 -6.42 -5.41
CA SER A 53 -1.34 -6.78 -4.76
C SER A 53 -1.13 -7.09 -3.27
N VAL A 54 -0.08 -7.84 -2.92
CA VAL A 54 0.29 -8.12 -1.52
C VAL A 54 0.67 -6.83 -0.79
N PHE A 55 1.42 -5.93 -1.43
CA PHE A 55 1.79 -4.64 -0.83
C PHE A 55 0.55 -3.78 -0.54
N LEU A 56 -0.41 -3.72 -1.46
CA LEU A 56 -1.68 -3.02 -1.27
C LEU A 56 -2.44 -3.62 -0.08
N LEU A 57 -2.60 -4.95 -0.02
CA LEU A 57 -3.28 -5.64 1.08
C LEU A 57 -2.62 -5.37 2.44
N ALA A 58 -1.28 -5.37 2.50
CA ALA A 58 -0.54 -5.03 3.72
C ALA A 58 -0.82 -3.60 4.18
N ARG A 59 -0.93 -2.64 3.24
CA ARG A 59 -1.33 -1.26 3.54
C ARG A 59 -2.77 -1.18 4.01
N PHE A 60 -3.69 -1.93 3.40
CA PHE A 60 -5.09 -2.01 3.83
C PHE A 60 -5.23 -2.50 5.27
N SER A 61 -4.48 -3.52 5.69
CA SER A 61 -4.49 -4.00 7.09
C SER A 61 -4.04 -2.92 8.09
N ALA A 62 -3.01 -2.15 7.76
CA ALA A 62 -2.58 -1.03 8.61
C ALA A 62 -3.63 0.10 8.67
N ILE A 63 -4.39 0.30 7.59
CA ILE A 63 -5.46 1.30 7.52
C ILE A 63 -6.65 0.87 8.38
N THR A 64 -7.08 -0.38 8.33
CA THR A 64 -8.26 -0.85 9.10
C THR A 64 -8.06 -0.73 10.60
N VAL A 65 -6.86 -1.06 11.10
CA VAL A 65 -6.51 -0.89 12.53
C VAL A 65 -6.55 0.59 12.93
N ARG A 66 -6.04 1.48 12.08
CA ARG A 66 -6.07 2.93 12.32
C ARG A 66 -7.50 3.47 12.29
N GLN A 67 -8.34 2.98 11.38
CA GLN A 67 -9.75 3.36 11.30
C GLN A 67 -10.51 2.94 12.56
N TYR A 68 -10.29 1.73 13.04
CA TYR A 68 -10.93 1.27 14.28
C TYR A 68 -10.53 2.13 15.49
N ARG A 69 -9.24 2.48 15.59
CA ARG A 69 -8.77 3.40 16.63
C ARG A 69 -9.38 4.79 16.49
N LEU A 70 -9.51 5.30 15.27
CA LEU A 70 -10.17 6.59 15.01
C LEU A 70 -11.64 6.57 15.39
N GLU A 71 -12.38 5.52 15.04
CA GLU A 71 -13.78 5.37 15.41
C GLU A 71 -13.95 5.30 16.93
N LYS A 72 -13.09 4.54 17.62
CA LYS A 72 -13.12 4.46 19.08
C LYS A 72 -12.90 5.83 19.73
N ILE A 73 -11.89 6.58 19.28
CA ILE A 73 -11.61 7.93 19.80
C ILE A 73 -12.78 8.87 19.50
N LYS A 74 -13.35 8.82 18.29
CA LYS A 74 -14.53 9.64 17.95
C LYS A 74 -15.74 9.31 18.82
N ALA A 75 -15.98 8.03 19.09
CA ALA A 75 -17.07 7.59 19.96
C ALA A 75 -16.87 8.10 21.41
N GLU A 76 -15.64 8.05 21.91
CA GLU A 76 -15.28 8.57 23.24
C GLU A 76 -15.49 10.09 23.32
N VAL A 77 -15.02 10.85 22.33
CA VAL A 77 -15.26 12.30 22.24
C VAL A 77 -16.76 12.62 22.22
N LYS A 78 -17.55 11.88 21.42
CA LYS A 78 -19.00 12.06 21.36
C LYS A 78 -19.66 11.80 22.72
N ASN A 79 -19.22 10.76 23.42
CA ASN A 79 -19.75 10.42 24.74
C ASN A 79 -19.43 11.52 25.76
N ILE A 80 -18.17 11.96 25.84
CA ILE A 80 -17.74 13.03 26.74
C ILE A 80 -18.51 14.33 26.45
N ASN A 81 -18.67 14.70 25.18
CA ASN A 81 -19.43 15.91 24.82
C ASN A 81 -20.90 15.81 25.25
N SER A 82 -21.53 14.65 25.04
CA SER A 82 -22.91 14.44 25.48
C SER A 82 -23.06 14.52 27.01
N GLN A 83 -22.10 13.96 27.75
CA GLN A 83 -22.07 14.09 29.22
C GLN A 83 -21.91 15.55 29.64
N ASN A 84 -21.02 16.28 28.98
CA ASN A 84 -20.78 17.70 29.28
C ASN A 84 -22.04 18.55 29.02
N GLU A 85 -22.73 18.34 27.90
CA GLU A 85 -24.00 19.02 27.62
C GLU A 85 -25.07 18.70 28.67
N ARG A 86 -25.22 17.43 29.07
CA ARG A 86 -26.15 17.03 30.13
C ARG A 86 -25.83 17.72 31.45
N LEU A 87 -24.56 17.72 31.85
CA LEU A 87 -24.12 18.39 33.08
C LEU A 87 -24.39 19.90 33.04
N LYS A 88 -24.17 20.55 31.89
CA LYS A 88 -24.50 21.98 31.73
C LYS A 88 -25.99 22.25 31.92
N VAL A 89 -26.85 21.41 31.34
CA VAL A 89 -28.30 21.50 31.52
C VAL A 89 -28.69 21.27 32.98
N GLU A 90 -28.09 20.29 33.64
CA GLU A 90 -28.33 20.01 35.05
C GLU A 90 -27.93 21.20 35.92
N VAL A 91 -26.74 21.77 35.71
CA VAL A 91 -26.30 22.98 36.40
C VAL A 91 -27.25 24.15 36.18
N ALA A 92 -27.69 24.38 34.94
CA ALA A 92 -28.66 25.43 34.63
C ALA A 92 -30.00 25.20 35.34
N ASN A 93 -30.47 23.96 35.39
CA ASN A 93 -31.70 23.59 36.10
C ASN A 93 -31.55 23.80 37.62
N LEU A 94 -30.43 23.35 38.20
CA LEU A 94 -30.13 23.54 39.61
C LEU A 94 -30.06 25.02 40.01
N LYS A 95 -29.52 25.87 39.13
CA LYS A 95 -29.45 27.32 39.30
C LYS A 95 -30.73 28.05 38.91
N SER A 96 -31.70 27.37 38.31
CA SER A 96 -32.90 28.04 37.81
C SER A 96 -33.73 28.58 38.98
N VAL A 97 -34.14 29.84 38.87
CA VAL A 97 -34.96 30.51 39.88
C VAL A 97 -36.26 29.71 40.11
N ALA A 98 -36.87 29.20 39.05
CA ALA A 98 -38.08 28.38 39.12
C ALA A 98 -37.91 27.13 40.01
N ARG A 99 -36.79 26.41 39.91
CA ARG A 99 -36.53 25.25 40.76
C ARG A 99 -36.23 25.66 42.20
N ILE A 100 -35.49 26.75 42.40
CA ILE A 100 -35.20 27.28 43.74
C ILE A 100 -36.50 27.69 44.43
N GLU A 101 -37.39 28.37 43.71
CA GLU A 101 -38.71 28.80 44.18
C GLU A 101 -39.60 27.61 44.51
N ASP A 102 -39.66 26.59 43.64
CA ASP A 102 -40.39 25.34 43.89
C ASP A 102 -39.93 24.67 45.20
N ILE A 103 -38.62 24.56 45.41
CA ILE A 103 -38.07 24.01 46.66
C ILE A 103 -38.40 24.91 47.85
N ALA A 104 -38.26 26.23 47.72
CA ALA A 104 -38.53 27.19 48.78
C ALA A 104 -39.99 27.12 49.24
N LYS A 105 -40.94 27.18 48.29
CA LYS A 105 -42.37 27.19 48.57
C LYS A 105 -42.88 25.81 48.97
N ASN A 106 -42.54 24.75 48.22
CA ASN A 106 -43.18 23.44 48.37
C ASN A 106 -42.46 22.48 49.32
N LYS A 107 -41.15 22.64 49.54
CA LYS A 107 -40.39 21.75 50.44
C LYS A 107 -40.00 22.41 51.74
N LEU A 108 -39.70 23.71 51.71
CA LEU A 108 -39.26 24.47 52.87
C LEU A 108 -40.37 25.32 53.49
N ASN A 109 -41.57 25.35 52.88
CA ASN A 109 -42.70 26.18 53.30
C ASN A 109 -42.32 27.66 53.51
N MET A 110 -41.38 28.17 52.70
CA MET A 110 -41.03 29.59 52.71
C MET A 110 -42.18 30.40 52.12
N ILE A 111 -42.50 31.50 52.79
CA ILE A 111 -43.56 32.44 52.39
C ILE A 111 -42.89 33.66 51.78
N GLU A 112 -43.51 34.20 50.74
CA GLU A 112 -43.03 35.40 50.08
C GLU A 112 -43.15 36.61 51.03
N PRO A 113 -42.09 37.41 51.22
CA PRO A 113 -42.10 38.49 52.19
C PRO A 113 -43.08 39.61 51.76
N GLU A 114 -43.74 40.21 52.74
CA GLU A 114 -44.60 41.37 52.49
C GLU A 114 -43.76 42.61 52.12
N ASN A 115 -44.34 43.53 51.34
CA ASN A 115 -43.65 44.72 50.82
C ASN A 115 -42.95 45.58 51.90
N VAL A 116 -43.37 45.47 53.17
CA VAL A 116 -42.81 46.20 54.31
C VAL A 116 -41.48 45.61 54.80
N GLN A 117 -41.15 44.36 54.44
CA GLN A 117 -39.97 43.63 54.89
C GLN A 117 -38.77 43.71 53.92
N ILE A 118 -38.92 44.41 52.79
CA ILE A 118 -37.89 44.51 51.75
C ILE A 118 -36.98 45.72 52.03
N VAL A 119 -35.69 45.49 52.25
CA VAL A 119 -34.67 46.53 52.43
C VAL A 119 -33.76 46.59 51.20
N TYR A 120 -33.69 47.76 50.55
CA TYR A 120 -32.79 48.00 49.42
C TYR A 120 -31.42 48.45 49.92
N LEU A 121 -30.37 47.70 49.61
CA LEU A 121 -28.99 48.07 49.89
C LEU A 121 -28.41 48.80 48.66
N ASN A 122 -28.06 50.08 48.83
CA ASN A 122 -27.32 50.85 47.84
C ASN A 122 -25.82 50.81 48.18
N ASN A 123 -24.98 50.43 47.23
CA ASN A 123 -23.53 50.35 47.43
C ASN A 123 -22.89 51.50 46.62
N ASN A 124 -22.18 52.40 47.31
CA ASN A 124 -21.50 53.58 46.74
C ASN A 124 -20.19 53.20 46.05
#